data_AF-A0A1X0RSM6-F1
#
_entry.id   AF-A0A1X0RSM6-F1
#
_cell.length_a   1.000
_cell.length_b   1.000
_cell.length_c   1.000
_cell.angle_alpha   90.00
_cell.angle_beta   90.00
_cell.angle_gamma   90.00
#
_symmetry.space_group_name_H-M   'P 1'
#
loop_
_entity.id
_entity.type
_entity.pdbx_description
1 polymer ?
#
loop_
_entity_poly.entity_id
_entity_poly.type
_entity_poly.pdbx_seq_one_letter_code
_entity_poly.pdbx_strand_id
1 'polypeptide(L)'
;METNYGLFKLCRSVTRECRPFPSYDHGDCQEDGFCELWRAAGAGMVVATIIGGLILCGLLATMCSQRRKRAKAWAPISSMFLIYGLLIM
;
A
#
# COMPACT_ATOMS: atom_id res chain seq x y z
N MET A 1 19.51 8.62 20.56
CA MET A 1 19.82 7.79 19.38
C MET A 1 18.52 7.60 18.63
N GLU A 2 18.41 8.10 17.39
CA GLU A 2 17.16 8.03 16.62
C GLU A 2 17.13 6.80 15.72
N THR A 3 16.01 6.09 15.74
CA THR A 3 15.72 4.96 14.84
C THR A 3 14.47 5.32 14.04
N ASN A 4 14.59 5.31 12.72
CA ASN A 4 13.49 5.60 11.81
C ASN A 4 12.86 4.27 11.37
N TYR A 5 11.58 4.10 11.69
CA TYR A 5 10.81 2.92 11.31
C TYR A 5 10.01 3.21 10.03
N GLY A 6 10.18 2.36 9.03
CA GLY A 6 9.36 2.34 7.84
C GLY A 6 8.66 0.98 7.70
N LEU A 7 7.71 0.91 6.77
CA LEU A 7 6.90 -0.30 6.56
C LEU A 7 7.74 -1.52 6.15
N PHE A 8 8.79 -1.31 5.34
CA PHE A 8 9.63 -2.38 4.80
C PHE A 8 11.07 -2.37 5.32
N LYS A 9 11.53 -1.23 5.85
CA LYS A 9 12.91 -1.02 6.30
C LYS A 9 12.91 -0.16 7.55
N LEU A 10 13.88 -0.43 8.42
CA LEU A 10 14.23 0.46 9.52
C LEU A 10 15.65 0.95 9.33
N CYS A 11 15.91 2.20 9.71
CA CYS A 11 17.21 2.84 9.56
C CYS A 11 17.68 3.44 10.88
N ARG A 12 18.93 3.15 11.27
CA ARG A 12 19.56 3.74 12.47
C ARG A 12 20.41 4.95 12.07
N SER A 13 20.14 6.10 12.68
CA SER A 13 20.87 7.34 12.35
C SER A 13 22.36 7.28 12.72
N VAL A 14 22.73 6.45 13.72
CA VAL A 14 24.10 6.32 14.23
C VAL A 14 24.99 5.51 13.28
N THR A 15 24.52 4.36 12.81
CA THR A 15 25.29 3.50 11.89
C THR A 15 25.07 3.86 10.43
N ARG A 16 24.06 4.70 10.12
CA ARG A 16 23.53 4.95 8.76
C ARG A 16 23.15 3.67 8.02
N GLU A 17 22.90 2.59 8.75
CA GLU A 17 22.50 1.32 8.17
C GLU A 17 20.97 1.21 8.16
N CYS A 18 20.47 0.76 7.02
CA CYS A 18 19.07 0.42 6.82
C CYS A 18 18.96 -1.09 6.59
N ARG A 19 18.08 -1.74 7.34
CA ARG A 19 17.83 -3.18 7.21
C ARG A 19 16.36 -3.47 6.96
N PRO A 20 16.02 -4.63 6.38
CA PRO A 20 14.63 -5.08 6.27
C PRO A 20 13.96 -5.13 7.65
N PHE A 21 12.70 -4.71 7.69
CA PHE A 21 11.86 -4.73 8.89
C PHE A 21 10.46 -5.25 8.52
N PRO A 22 9.86 -6.11 9.36
CA PRO A 22 10.42 -6.75 10.56
C PRO A 22 11.25 -7.99 10.20
N SER A 23 12.26 -8.30 11.02
CA SER A 23 13.12 -9.48 10.85
C SER A 23 13.23 -10.30 12.13
N TYR A 24 13.08 -11.63 11.98
CA TYR A 24 13.30 -12.58 13.08
C TYR A 24 14.75 -12.58 13.56
N ASP A 25 15.71 -12.46 12.64
CA ASP A 25 17.16 -12.53 12.95
C ASP A 25 17.62 -11.38 13.84
N HIS A 26 16.88 -10.28 13.83
CA HIS A 26 17.18 -9.09 14.63
C HIS A 26 16.26 -8.93 15.85
N GLY A 27 15.42 -9.92 16.14
CA GLY A 27 14.54 -9.92 17.30
C GLY A 27 13.42 -8.88 17.22
N ASP A 28 12.99 -8.47 16.02
CA ASP A 28 11.86 -7.53 15.88
C ASP A 28 10.50 -8.21 16.13
N CYS A 29 10.47 -9.54 16.08
CA CYS A 29 9.26 -10.35 16.12
C CYS A 29 9.12 -11.06 17.48
N GLN A 30 9.40 -10.33 18.57
CA GLN A 30 9.29 -10.82 19.95
C GLN A 30 7.84 -10.94 20.43
N GLU A 31 6.95 -10.09 19.93
CA GLU A 31 5.53 -10.14 20.23
C GLU A 31 4.83 -11.14 19.31
N ASP A 32 4.04 -12.03 19.89
CA ASP A 32 3.36 -13.10 19.17
C ASP A 32 2.46 -12.53 18.06
N GLY A 33 2.72 -12.94 16.82
CA GLY A 33 1.95 -12.51 15.65
C GLY A 33 2.28 -11.12 15.12
N PHE A 34 3.17 -10.34 15.76
CA PHE A 34 3.55 -9.00 15.27
C PHE A 34 4.13 -9.03 13.85
N CYS A 35 5.09 -9.92 13.61
CA CYS A 35 5.73 -10.09 12.30
C CYS A 35 4.69 -10.36 11.19
N GLU A 36 3.70 -11.17 11.52
CA GLU A 36 2.71 -11.70 10.57
C GLU A 36 1.66 -10.64 10.25
N LEU A 37 1.16 -9.96 11.27
CA LEU A 37 0.25 -8.83 11.15
C LEU A 37 0.91 -7.67 10.41
N TRP A 38 2.18 -7.37 10.71
CA TRP A 38 2.92 -6.31 10.03
C TRP A 38 3.17 -6.64 8.56
N ARG A 39 3.54 -7.89 8.25
CA ARG A 39 3.66 -8.36 6.87
C ARG A 39 2.33 -8.30 6.13
N ALA A 40 1.22 -8.63 6.79
CA ALA A 40 -0.11 -8.49 6.22
C ALA A 40 -0.45 -7.02 5.92
N ALA A 41 -0.14 -6.09 6.82
CA ALA A 41 -0.28 -4.65 6.59
C ALA A 41 0.59 -4.17 5.41
N GLY A 42 1.84 -4.65 5.34
CA GLY A 42 2.74 -4.42 4.21
C GLY A 42 2.15 -4.89 2.88
N ALA A 43 1.62 -6.11 2.84
CA ALA A 43 0.93 -6.65 1.67
C ALA A 43 -0.32 -5.85 1.30
N GLY A 44 -1.11 -5.42 2.30
CA GLY A 44 -2.27 -4.55 2.12
C GLY A 44 -1.93 -3.25 1.42
N MET A 45 -0.84 -2.58 1.83
CA MET A 45 -0.36 -1.35 1.19
C MET A 45 0.10 -1.56 -0.26
N VAL A 46 0.70 -2.71 -0.58
CA VAL A 46 1.05 -3.06 -1.97
C VAL A 46 -0.21 -3.21 -2.82
N VAL A 47 -1.21 -3.95 -2.31
CA VAL A 47 -2.51 -4.14 -3.01
C VAL A 47 -3.22 -2.81 -3.22
N ALA A 48 -3.26 -1.96 -2.18
CA ALA A 48 -3.82 -0.62 -2.27
C ALA A 48 -3.14 0.18 -3.38
N THR A 49 -1.80 0.18 -3.43
CA THR A 49 -1.03 0.89 -4.46
C THR A 49 -1.39 0.42 -5.88
N ILE A 50 -1.55 -0.89 -6.09
CA ILE A 50 -1.95 -1.46 -7.38
C ILE A 50 -3.36 -0.98 -7.77
N ILE A 51 -4.34 -1.06 -6.86
CA ILE A 51 -5.72 -0.63 -7.11
C ILE A 51 -5.78 0.88 -7.38
N GLY A 52 -5.05 1.69 -6.61
CA GLY A 52 -4.93 3.12 -6.84
C GLY A 52 -4.37 3.44 -8.23
N GLY A 53 -3.36 2.69 -8.69
CA GLY A 53 -2.83 2.77 -10.05
C GLY A 53 -3.88 2.42 -11.13
N LEU A 54 -4.67 1.37 -10.92
CA LEU A 54 -5.75 0.99 -11.84
C LEU A 54 -6.85 2.05 -11.90
N ILE A 55 -7.22 2.65 -10.77
CA ILE A 55 -8.16 3.76 -10.71
C ILE A 55 -7.64 4.94 -11.52
N LEU A 56 -6.37 5.31 -11.35
CA LEU A 56 -5.75 6.40 -12.10
C LEU A 56 -5.76 6.12 -13.61
N CYS A 57 -5.37 4.92 -14.03
CA CYS A 57 -5.45 4.49 -15.43
C CYS A 57 -6.90 4.53 -15.95
N GLY A 58 -7.88 4.09 -15.16
CA GLY A 58 -9.30 4.16 -15.50
C GLY A 58 -9.79 5.60 -15.68
N LEU A 59 -9.37 6.52 -14.81
CA LEU A 59 -9.69 7.95 -14.93
C LEU A 59 -9.10 8.55 -16.21
N LEU A 60 -7.83 8.28 -16.51
CA LEU A 60 -7.20 8.73 -17.74
C LEU A 60 -7.91 8.16 -18.98
N ALA A 61 -8.22 6.87 -18.97
CA ALA A 61 -8.92 6.21 -20.06
C ALA A 61 -10.33 6.80 -20.28
N THR A 62 -11.05 7.13 -19.20
CA THR A 62 -12.37 7.77 -19.31
C THR A 62 -12.30 9.21 -19.81
N MET A 63 -11.28 9.97 -19.41
CA MET A 63 -11.02 11.31 -19.94
C MET A 63 -10.67 11.29 -21.43
N CYS A 64 -9.98 10.26 -21.92
CA CYS A 64 -9.66 10.09 -23.34
C CYS A 64 -10.79 9.43 -24.15
N SER A 65 -11.85 8.93 -23.50
CA SER A 65 -12.93 8.21 -24.17
C SER A 65 -14.04 9.12 -24.71
N GLN A 66 -14.76 8.59 -25.71
CA GLN A 66 -15.91 9.24 -26.36
C GLN A 66 -17.10 9.36 -25.38
N ARG A 67 -17.90 10.44 -25.48
CA ARG A 67 -18.96 10.79 -24.49
C ARG A 67 -19.89 9.63 -24.12
N ARG A 68 -20.30 8.77 -25.07
CA ARG A 68 -21.19 7.63 -24.81
C ARG A 68 -20.56 6.54 -23.91
N LYS A 69 -19.23 6.36 -23.96
CA LYS A 69 -18.51 5.37 -23.15
C LYS A 69 -18.25 5.88 -21.72
N ARG A 70 -18.22 7.20 -21.51
CA ARG A 70 -18.00 7.82 -20.18
C ARG A 70 -19.10 7.46 -19.19
N ALA A 71 -20.37 7.53 -19.61
CA ALA A 71 -21.51 7.27 -18.72
C ALA A 71 -21.48 5.87 -18.09
N LYS A 72 -21.00 4.85 -18.82
CA LYS A 72 -20.89 3.47 -18.30
C LYS A 72 -19.62 3.23 -17.48
N ALA A 73 -18.57 4.02 -17.69
CA ALA A 73 -17.28 3.81 -17.05
C ALA A 73 -17.19 4.34 -15.61
N TRP A 74 -18.07 5.26 -15.22
CA TRP A 74 -18.13 5.76 -13.85
C TRP A 74 -18.56 4.70 -12.82
N ALA A 75 -19.42 3.76 -13.20
CA ALA A 75 -19.91 2.71 -12.31
C ALA A 75 -18.78 1.79 -11.78
N PRO A 76 -17.92 1.18 -12.64
CA PRO A 76 -16.80 0.38 -12.13
C PRO A 76 -15.75 1.23 -11.41
N ILE A 77 -15.49 2.47 -11.85
CA ILE A 77 -14.53 3.37 -11.18
C ILE A 77 -15.00 3.69 -9.75
N SER A 78 -16.28 4.01 -9.56
CA SER A 78 -16.85 4.27 -8.23
C SER A 78 -16.73 3.05 -7.31
N SER A 79 -16.95 1.85 -7.83
CA SER A 79 -16.78 0.60 -7.06
C SER A 79 -15.32 0.40 -6.64
N MET A 80 -14.36 0.63 -7.55
CA MET A 80 -12.94 0.54 -7.24
C MET A 80 -12.51 1.57 -6.18
N PHE A 81 -13.06 2.78 -6.19
CA PHE A 81 -12.81 3.77 -5.14
C PHE A 81 -13.30 3.34 -3.76
N LEU A 82 -14.47 2.68 -3.68
CA LEU A 82 -14.97 2.14 -2.42
C LEU A 82 -14.05 1.04 -1.87
N ILE A 83 -13.62 0.12 -2.73
CA ILE A 83 -12.68 -0.95 -2.36
C ILE A 83 -11.34 -0.35 -1.90
N TYR A 84 -10.83 0.64 -2.62
CA TYR A 84 -9.59 1.34 -2.28
C TYR A 84 -9.67 2.05 -0.92
N GLY A 85 -10.80 2.74 -0.65
CA GLY A 85 -11.03 3.39 0.64
C GLY A 85 -11.08 2.39 1.80
N LEU A 86 -11.73 1.24 1.60
CA LEU A 86 -11.83 0.18 2.60
C LEU A 86 -10.49 -0.51 2.89
N LEU A 87 -9.59 -0.56 1.90
CA LEU A 87 -8.24 -1.12 2.07
C LEU A 87 -7.26 -0.19 2.81
N ILE A 88 -7.52 1.11 2.84
CA ILE A 88 -6.65 2.12 3.45
C ILE A 88 -7.13 2.53 4.84
N MET A 89 -8.41 2.31 5.16
CA MET A 89 -8.97 2.54 6.50
C MET A 89 -8.55 1.44 7.49
#